data_AF-A0A1X3D2R2-F1
#
_entry.id   AF-A0A1X3D2R2-F1
#
_cell.length_a   1.000
_cell.length_b   1.000
_cell.length_c   1.000
_cell.angle_alpha   90.00
_cell.angle_beta   90.00
_cell.angle_gamma   90.00
#
_symmetry.space_group_name_H-M   'P 1'
#
loop_
_entity.id
_entity.type
_entity.pdbx_description
1 polymer ?
#
loop_
_entity_poly.entity_id
_entity_poly.type
_entity_poly.pdbx_seq_one_letter_code
_entity_poly.pdbx_strand_id
1 'polypeptide(L)'
;MLKNRFTLLRHSYFNPLYLNEVSCNEDGTQKWYTHKKLRNAYNSLKCNLPYLFTSEQNKELCMPNTTNMLEGKFGELKTKKRCHAGMNEETK
;
A
#
# COMPACT_ATOMS: atom_id res chain seq x y z
N MET A 1 21.73 -8.36 -2.23
CA MET A 1 21.94 -8.21 -0.78
C MET A 1 20.74 -7.61 -0.02
N LEU A 2 20.02 -6.62 -0.56
CA LEU A 2 18.90 -5.95 0.16
C LEU A 2 17.63 -6.80 0.35
N LYS A 3 17.26 -7.65 -0.62
CA LYS A 3 16.12 -8.58 -0.49
C LYS A 3 16.25 -9.50 0.74
N ASN A 4 17.46 -9.98 1.03
CA ASN A 4 17.75 -10.86 2.16
C ASN A 4 17.69 -10.13 3.52
N ARG A 5 18.09 -8.86 3.59
CA ARG A 5 17.96 -8.07 4.82
C ARG A 5 16.50 -7.86 5.21
N PHE A 6 15.64 -7.49 4.26
CA PHE A 6 14.21 -7.29 4.55
C PHE A 6 13.47 -8.58 4.89
N THR A 7 13.84 -9.71 4.29
CA THR A 7 13.23 -11.01 4.63
C THR A 7 13.61 -11.48 6.03
N LEU A 8 14.84 -11.23 6.48
CA LEU A 8 15.29 -11.58 7.84
C LEU A 8 14.60 -10.69 8.90
N LEU A 9 14.43 -9.39 8.63
CA LEU A 9 13.70 -8.47 9.52
C LEU A 9 12.18 -8.76 9.56
N ARG A 10 11.64 -9.49 8.58
CA ARG A 10 10.21 -9.86 8.50
C ARG A 10 9.71 -10.56 9.75
N HIS A 11 10.52 -11.46 10.32
CA HIS A 11 10.12 -12.30 11.45
C HIS A 11 10.41 -11.67 12.81
N SER A 12 11.37 -10.75 12.89
CA SER A 12 11.75 -10.12 14.16
C SER A 12 10.83 -8.97 14.58
N TYR A 13 10.26 -8.22 13.64
CA TYR A 13 9.44 -7.03 13.96
C TYR A 13 7.93 -7.25 13.91
N PHE A 14 7.45 -8.28 13.19
CA PHE A 14 6.02 -8.53 13.05
C PHE A 14 5.64 -9.80 13.81
N ASN A 15 5.17 -9.62 15.05
CA ASN A 15 4.62 -10.69 15.85
C ASN A 15 3.23 -11.10 15.33
N PRO A 16 3.04 -12.33 14.81
CA PRO A 16 1.75 -12.78 14.30
C PRO A 16 0.66 -12.83 15.38
N LEU A 17 1.02 -13.05 16.64
CA LEU A 17 0.07 -13.07 17.76
C LEU A 17 -0.55 -11.69 17.96
N TYR A 18 0.26 -10.64 17.89
CA TYR A 18 -0.20 -9.26 17.99
C TYR A 18 -1.08 -8.88 16.78
N LEU A 19 -0.63 -9.16 15.55
CA LEU A 19 -1.40 -8.77 14.35
C LEU A 19 -2.74 -9.49 14.20
N ASN A 20 -2.87 -10.69 14.78
CA ASN A 20 -4.09 -11.50 14.72
C ASN A 20 -4.97 -11.33 15.96
N GLU A 21 -4.65 -10.39 16.85
CA GLU A 21 -5.52 -10.04 17.96
C GLU A 21 -6.89 -9.57 17.45
N VAL A 22 -7.95 -10.02 18.12
CA VAL A 22 -9.35 -9.75 17.76
C VAL A 22 -10.02 -9.07 18.93
N SER A 23 -10.63 -7.91 18.69
CA SER A 23 -11.57 -7.25 19.60
C SER A 23 -13.00 -7.67 19.26
N CYS A 24 -13.88 -7.59 20.25
CA CYS A 24 -15.31 -7.84 20.07
C CYS A 24 -16.15 -6.76 20.78
N ASN A 25 -17.40 -6.61 20.35
CA ASN A 25 -18.39 -5.83 21.09
C ASN A 25 -18.73 -6.51 22.43
N GLU A 26 -19.37 -5.77 23.34
CA GLU A 26 -19.80 -6.25 24.67
C GLU A 26 -20.67 -7.52 24.57
N ASP A 27 -21.56 -7.58 23.58
CA ASP A 27 -22.44 -8.74 23.33
C ASP A 27 -21.76 -9.90 22.56
N GLY A 28 -20.50 -9.73 22.15
CA GLY A 28 -19.73 -10.75 21.42
C GLY A 28 -20.15 -11.03 19.97
N THR A 29 -21.27 -10.43 19.51
CA THR A 29 -21.85 -10.66 18.17
C THR A 29 -20.96 -10.20 17.03
N GLN A 30 -20.19 -9.12 17.23
CA GLN A 30 -19.29 -8.58 16.22
C GLN A 30 -17.84 -8.70 16.68
N LYS A 31 -16.99 -9.17 15.77
CA LYS A 31 -15.54 -9.32 15.98
C LYS A 31 -14.78 -8.61 14.87
N TRP A 32 -13.66 -7.98 15.21
CA TRP A 32 -12.76 -7.37 14.23
C TRP A 32 -11.31 -7.48 14.69
N TYR A 33 -10.38 -7.42 13.74
CA TYR A 33 -8.96 -7.34 14.07
C TYR A 33 -8.66 -6.05 14.83
N THR A 34 -8.09 -6.16 16.03
CA THR A 34 -7.68 -5.02 16.87
C THR A 34 -6.76 -4.08 16.08
N HIS A 35 -5.81 -4.67 15.35
CA HIS A 35 -4.76 -3.93 14.62
C HIS A 35 -4.99 -3.88 13.11
N LYS A 36 -6.23 -3.65 12.67
CA LYS A 36 -6.64 -3.71 11.24
C LYS A 36 -5.71 -2.91 10.30
N LYS A 37 -5.36 -1.66 10.65
CA LYS A 37 -4.50 -0.80 9.81
C LYS A 37 -3.08 -1.37 9.69
N LEU A 38 -2.50 -1.79 10.80
CA LEU A 38 -1.14 -2.36 10.84
C LEU A 38 -1.09 -3.68 10.06
N ARG A 39 -2.09 -4.54 10.26
CA ARG A 39 -2.23 -5.80 9.52
C ARG A 39 -2.33 -5.56 8.02
N ASN A 40 -3.11 -4.56 7.59
CA ASN A 40 -3.21 -4.19 6.18
C ASN A 40 -1.90 -3.66 5.61
N ALA A 41 -1.19 -2.79 6.34
CA ALA A 41 0.11 -2.29 5.93
C ALA A 41 1.13 -3.43 5.78
N TYR A 42 1.20 -4.33 6.76
CA TYR A 42 2.05 -5.52 6.69
C TYR A 42 1.72 -6.41 5.50
N ASN A 43 0.43 -6.71 5.28
CA ASN A 43 0.00 -7.52 4.14
C ASN A 43 0.34 -6.84 2.80
N SER A 44 0.19 -5.52 2.69
CA SER A 44 0.59 -4.76 1.51
C SER A 44 2.10 -4.92 1.25
N LEU A 45 2.93 -4.71 2.27
CA LEU A 45 4.38 -4.91 2.15
C LEU A 45 4.73 -6.35 1.75
N LYS A 46 4.07 -7.35 2.35
CA LYS A 46 4.30 -8.77 2.06
C LYS A 46 3.95 -9.12 0.61
N CYS A 47 2.78 -8.69 0.12
CA CYS A 47 2.34 -8.98 -1.24
C CYS A 47 3.18 -8.23 -2.30
N ASN A 48 3.59 -7.00 -2.00
CA ASN A 48 4.35 -6.17 -2.94
C ASN A 48 5.87 -6.34 -2.84
N LEU A 49 6.36 -7.15 -1.89
CA LEU A 49 7.79 -7.35 -1.64
C LEU A 49 8.60 -7.75 -2.89
N PRO A 50 8.10 -8.60 -3.81
CA PRO A 50 8.84 -8.94 -5.04
C PRO A 50 9.17 -7.73 -5.91
N TYR A 51 8.30 -6.70 -5.88
CA TYR A 51 8.36 -5.52 -6.73
C TYR A 51 9.00 -4.29 -6.06
N LEU A 52 9.14 -4.30 -4.73
CA LEU A 52 9.53 -3.11 -3.95
C LEU A 52 10.90 -2.53 -4.37
N PHE A 53 11.80 -3.38 -4.85
CA PHE A 53 13.17 -3.00 -5.23
C PHE A 53 13.39 -3.01 -6.75
N THR A 54 12.33 -2.98 -7.56
CA THR A 54 12.42 -3.11 -9.03
C THR A 54 13.32 -2.05 -9.66
N SER A 55 13.26 -0.80 -9.20
CA SER A 55 14.12 0.28 -9.70
C SER A 55 15.60 0.07 -9.39
N GLU A 56 15.91 -0.47 -8.22
CA GLU A 56 17.31 -0.77 -7.83
C GLU A 56 17.86 -1.99 -8.55
N GLN A 57 17.00 -2.96 -8.87
CA GLN A 57 17.39 -4.20 -9.52
C GLN A 57 17.61 -4.08 -11.03
N ASN A 58 16.90 -3.15 -11.68
CA ASN A 58 16.94 -2.97 -13.13
C ASN A 58 17.48 -1.57 -13.47
N LYS A 59 18.73 -1.30 -13.10
CA LYS A 59 19.36 0.02 -13.32
C LYS A 59 19.58 0.33 -14.79
N GLU A 60 19.71 -0.70 -15.62
CA GLU A 60 19.83 -0.65 -17.07
C GLU A 60 18.59 -0.04 -17.75
N LEU A 61 17.43 -0.10 -17.09
CA LEU A 61 16.20 0.51 -17.58
C LEU A 61 16.15 2.04 -17.32
N CYS A 62 17.18 2.60 -16.68
CA CYS A 62 17.26 4.02 -16.32
C CYS A 62 16.01 4.54 -15.59
N MET A 63 15.34 3.67 -14.82
CA MET A 63 14.13 4.05 -14.11
C MET A 63 14.47 5.02 -12.97
N PRO A 64 13.74 6.14 -12.84
CA PRO A 64 13.94 7.05 -11.73
C PRO A 64 13.61 6.35 -10.41
N ASN A 65 14.39 6.65 -9.37
CA ASN A 65 14.17 6.17 -8.00
C ASN A 65 13.14 7.01 -7.22
N THR A 66 12.58 8.05 -7.85
CA THR A 66 11.55 8.93 -7.26
C THR A 66 10.22 8.77 -7.98
N THR A 67 9.13 8.99 -7.26
CA THR A 67 7.77 8.96 -7.78
C THR A 67 7.27 10.33 -8.26
N ASN A 68 8.12 11.37 -8.21
CA ASN A 68 7.75 12.77 -8.51
C ASN A 68 7.06 12.93 -9.88
N MET A 69 7.58 12.26 -10.91
CA MET A 69 7.00 12.32 -12.25
C MET A 69 5.58 11.72 -12.28
N LEU A 70 5.38 10.58 -11.63
CA LEU A 70 4.08 9.93 -11.53
C LEU A 70 3.11 10.76 -10.71
N GLU A 71 3.53 11.26 -9.55
CA GLU A 71 2.71 12.11 -8.68
C GLU A 71 2.25 13.38 -9.37
N GLY A 72 3.14 14.05 -10.11
CA GLY A 72 2.81 15.20 -10.95
C GLY A 72 1.74 14.86 -12.00
N LYS A 73 1.92 13.76 -12.73
CA LYS A 73 0.95 13.29 -13.73
C LYS A 73 -0.40 12.90 -13.14
N PHE A 74 -0.42 12.24 -11.98
CA PHE A 74 -1.66 11.94 -11.29
C PHE A 74 -2.33 13.21 -10.75
N GLY A 75 -1.57 14.24 -10.35
CA GLY A 75 -2.10 15.54 -9.97
C GLY A 75 -2.80 16.26 -11.13
N GLU A 76 -2.16 16.29 -12.30
CA GLU A 76 -2.76 16.81 -13.54
C GLU A 76 -4.08 16.08 -13.86
N LEU A 77 -4.07 14.74 -13.79
CA LEU A 77 -5.25 13.91 -14.09
C LEU A 77 -6.39 14.15 -13.10
N LYS A 78 -6.10 14.20 -11.80
CA LYS A 78 -7.10 14.49 -10.76
C LYS A 78 -7.73 15.86 -10.96
N THR A 79 -6.94 16.85 -11.38
CA THR A 79 -7.41 18.21 -11.65
C THR A 79 -8.37 18.23 -12.82
N LYS A 80 -7.99 17.63 -13.96
CA LYS A 80 -8.87 17.50 -15.13
C LYS A 80 -10.16 16.77 -14.78
N LYS A 81 -10.07 15.63 -14.09
CA LYS A 81 -11.26 14.87 -13.63
C LYS A 81 -12.18 15.72 -12.75
N ARG A 82 -11.62 16.54 -11.85
CA ARG A 82 -12.38 17.41 -10.97
C ARG A 82 -13.14 18.51 -11.72
N CYS A 83 -12.55 19.08 -12.77
CA CYS A 83 -13.22 20.08 -13.60
C CYS A 83 -14.50 19.55 -14.28
N HIS A 84 -14.59 18.25 -14.49
CA HIS A 84 -15.75 17.57 -15.09
C HIS A 84 -16.60 16.80 -14.07
N ALA A 85 -16.39 17.04 -12.77
CA ALA A 85 -17.15 16.36 -11.72
C ALA A 85 -18.64 16.73 -11.84
N GLY A 86 -19.50 15.72 -12.05
CA GLY A 86 -20.95 15.91 -12.23
C GLY A 86 -21.41 16.07 -13.68
N MET A 87 -20.50 16.02 -14.67
CA MET A 87 -20.91 15.96 -16.08
C MET A 87 -21.42 14.56 -16.42
N ASN A 88 -22.71 14.47 -16.77
CA ASN A 88 -23.36 13.30 -17.34
C ASN A 88 -23.65 13.54 -18.83
N GLU A 89 -24.02 12.50 -19.59
CA GLU A 89 -24.33 12.62 -21.02
C GLU A 89 -25.49 13.58 -21.32
N GLU A 90 -26.42 13.76 -20.38
CA GLU A 90 -27.55 14.67 -20.47
C GLU A 90 -27.16 16.15 -20.28
N THR A 91 -26.01 16.41 -19.65
CA THR A 91 -25.49 17.74 -19.29
C THR A 91 -24.22 18.10 -20.06
N LYS A 92 -23.92 17.36 -21.13
CA LYS A 92 -22.72 17.51 -21.97
C LYS A 92 -22.83 18.67 -22.94
#